data_AF-B4XEK5-F1
#
_entry.id   AF-B4XEK5-F1
#
_cell.length_a   1.000
_cell.length_b   1.000
_cell.length_c   1.000
_cell.angle_alpha   90.00
_cell.angle_beta   90.00
_cell.angle_gamma   90.00
#
_symmetry.space_group_name_H-M   'P 1'
#
loop_
_entity.id
_entity.type
_entity.pdbx_description
1 polymer ?
#
loop_
_entity_poly.entity_id
_entity_poly.type
_entity_poly.pdbx_seq_one_letter_code
_entity_poly.pdbx_strand_id
1 'polypeptide(L)'
;MKKVFVLLMITSFSFAQQVKRKLVWEENFNKKEVNETFWNFELGDGCPNLCGYGNNERQIYTKTNHEFKDGNLIIEARKEGNKYTSTKITTKGKKEFKYGRIEARAKLPVGHGLWPAFWMLGANIDEVKWPKTGEIDILEYIGRDPHMVYTTLHTQDSHGNTINTKRTPFPTIEEGYHVYAIEWTKDKIDFFVDQTLVYTFNPKVKNEDTWPFDKPFYIILNLAIGGNFGGPEVDDNVLPQKFYVDYVRVYE
;
A
#
# COMPACT_ATOMS: atom_id res chain seq x y z
N MET A 1 68.64 3.34 14.81
CA MET A 1 67.75 2.93 13.71
C MET A 1 66.32 2.88 14.24
N LYS A 2 65.49 3.90 13.93
CA LYS A 2 64.06 3.92 14.32
C LYS A 2 63.26 3.20 13.23
N LYS A 3 62.61 2.08 13.56
CA LYS A 3 61.72 1.36 12.64
C LYS A 3 60.34 2.03 12.67
N VAL A 4 59.95 2.62 11.55
CA VAL A 4 58.60 3.14 11.33
C VAL A 4 57.71 1.96 10.93
N PHE A 5 56.66 1.69 11.71
CA PHE A 5 55.61 0.76 11.33
C PHE A 5 54.54 1.53 10.56
N VAL A 6 54.40 1.23 9.27
CA VAL A 6 53.30 1.71 8.44
C VAL A 6 52.15 0.72 8.57
N LEU A 7 51.06 1.16 9.20
CA LEU A 7 49.82 0.39 9.29
C LEU A 7 49.02 0.63 8.00
N LEU A 8 48.96 -0.36 7.10
CA LEU A 8 48.05 -0.34 5.96
C LEU A 8 46.62 -0.59 6.46
N MET A 9 45.76 0.44 6.44
CA MET A 9 44.31 0.24 6.53
C MET A 9 43.82 -0.32 5.20
N ILE A 10 43.39 -1.58 5.20
CA ILE A 10 42.64 -2.17 4.10
C ILE A 10 41.18 -1.78 4.31
N THR A 11 40.70 -0.79 3.54
CA THR A 11 39.27 -0.48 3.47
C THR A 11 38.59 -1.55 2.62
N SER A 12 37.90 -2.48 3.27
CA SER A 12 37.00 -3.43 2.62
C SER A 12 35.78 -2.68 2.08
N PHE A 13 35.76 -2.40 0.78
CA PHE A 13 34.55 -1.98 0.07
C PHE A 13 33.61 -3.18 -0.02
N SER A 14 32.59 -3.22 0.84
CA SER A 14 31.45 -4.11 0.65
C SER A 14 30.64 -3.60 -0.53
N PHE A 15 30.84 -4.18 -1.71
CA PHE A 15 29.91 -4.02 -2.82
C PHE A 15 28.61 -4.73 -2.41
N ALA A 16 27.60 -3.96 -2.02
CA ALA A 16 26.23 -4.47 -1.94
C ALA A 16 25.84 -4.95 -3.34
N GLN A 17 25.60 -6.26 -3.48
CA GLN A 17 25.16 -6.84 -4.74
C GLN A 17 23.78 -6.27 -5.06
N GLN A 18 23.72 -5.39 -6.06
CA GLN A 18 22.45 -4.84 -6.54
C GLN A 18 21.65 -6.00 -7.15
N VAL A 19 20.53 -6.34 -6.52
CA VAL A 19 19.59 -7.33 -7.07
C VAL A 19 19.12 -6.81 -8.43
N LYS A 20 19.47 -7.52 -9.50
CA LYS A 20 19.10 -7.13 -10.86
C LYS A 20 17.61 -7.44 -11.06
N ARG A 21 16.78 -6.41 -10.98
CA ARG A 21 15.33 -6.48 -11.17
C ARG A 21 14.96 -6.18 -12.62
N LYS A 22 14.06 -6.96 -13.21
CA LYS A 22 13.47 -6.71 -14.53
C LYS A 22 12.08 -6.11 -14.33
N LEU A 23 11.83 -4.92 -14.88
CA LEU A 23 10.49 -4.34 -14.90
C LEU A 23 9.56 -5.19 -15.77
N VAL A 24 8.45 -5.67 -15.20
CA VAL A 24 7.48 -6.52 -15.91
C VAL A 24 6.13 -5.84 -16.12
N TRP A 25 5.77 -4.88 -15.28
CA TRP A 25 4.59 -4.04 -15.46
C TRP A 25 4.78 -2.69 -14.78
N GLU A 26 4.21 -1.65 -15.38
CA GLU A 26 4.13 -0.32 -14.78
C GLU A 26 2.86 0.42 -15.20
N GLU A 27 2.42 1.31 -14.32
CA GLU A 27 1.45 2.36 -14.59
C GLU A 27 2.07 3.67 -14.12
N ASN A 28 2.29 4.60 -15.07
CA ASN A 28 2.89 5.92 -14.82
C ASN A 28 1.84 7.04 -14.84
N PHE A 29 0.55 6.71 -14.95
CA PHE A 29 -0.59 7.65 -14.90
C PHE A 29 -0.48 8.86 -15.84
N ASN A 30 0.22 8.69 -16.97
CA ASN A 30 0.43 9.73 -17.99
C ASN A 30 -0.80 9.97 -18.88
N LYS A 31 -1.75 9.03 -18.90
CA LYS A 31 -3.01 9.18 -19.65
C LYS A 31 -3.99 10.04 -18.84
N LYS A 32 -4.89 10.72 -19.53
CA LYS A 32 -5.91 11.60 -18.91
C LYS A 32 -7.10 10.85 -18.30
N GLU A 33 -7.08 9.53 -18.32
CA GLU A 33 -8.17 8.68 -17.85
C GLU A 33 -7.60 7.37 -17.27
N VAL A 34 -8.37 6.72 -16.41
CA VAL A 34 -8.03 5.40 -15.87
C VAL A 34 -7.92 4.42 -17.02
N ASN A 35 -6.80 3.71 -17.10
CA ASN A 35 -6.67 2.62 -18.05
C ASN A 35 -7.52 1.43 -17.59
N GLU A 36 -8.75 1.34 -18.09
CA GLU A 36 -9.68 0.28 -17.72
C GLU A 36 -9.23 -1.11 -18.23
N THR A 37 -8.15 -1.23 -19.00
CA THR A 37 -7.52 -2.54 -19.26
C THR A 37 -6.73 -3.06 -18.05
N PHE A 38 -6.32 -2.17 -17.15
CA PHE A 38 -5.56 -2.50 -15.93
C PHE A 38 -6.43 -2.39 -14.68
N TRP A 39 -7.29 -1.37 -14.62
CA TRP A 39 -7.99 -0.99 -13.40
C TRP A 39 -9.51 -1.17 -13.50
N ASN A 40 -10.13 -1.53 -12.39
CA ASN A 40 -11.56 -1.48 -12.12
C ASN A 40 -11.82 -0.36 -11.12
N PHE A 41 -13.01 0.23 -11.16
CA PHE A 41 -13.51 1.05 -10.07
C PHE A 41 -14.34 0.20 -9.11
N GLU A 42 -14.09 0.33 -7.82
CA GLU A 42 -15.02 -0.09 -6.77
C GLU A 42 -15.92 1.10 -6.44
N LEU A 43 -17.23 0.90 -6.47
CA LEU A 43 -18.21 1.98 -6.34
C LEU A 43 -19.12 1.77 -5.14
N GLY A 44 -19.66 2.85 -4.61
CA GLY A 44 -20.59 2.81 -3.49
C GLY A 44 -19.89 2.76 -2.14
N ASP A 45 -20.59 2.24 -1.14
CA ASP A 45 -20.17 2.11 0.26
C ASP A 45 -19.92 0.64 0.66
N GLY A 46 -19.88 -0.28 -0.33
CA GLY A 46 -19.74 -1.71 -0.13
C GLY A 46 -21.04 -2.48 0.13
N CYS A 47 -22.20 -1.81 0.28
CA CYS A 47 -23.48 -2.49 0.45
C CYS A 47 -23.97 -3.22 -0.83
N PRO A 48 -24.80 -4.28 -0.71
CA PRO A 48 -25.28 -4.88 0.54
C PRO A 48 -24.30 -5.89 1.18
N ASN A 49 -23.22 -6.24 0.48
CA ASN A 49 -22.38 -7.38 0.84
C ASN A 49 -21.38 -7.08 1.96
N LEU A 50 -20.86 -5.85 1.99
CA LEU A 50 -19.82 -5.42 2.92
C LEU A 50 -19.97 -3.91 3.19
N CYS A 51 -21.12 -3.52 3.73
CA CYS A 51 -21.43 -2.13 4.05
C CYS A 51 -20.33 -1.44 4.88
N GLY A 52 -20.02 -0.18 4.56
CA GLY A 52 -18.90 0.56 5.15
C GLY A 52 -17.55 -0.10 4.87
N TYR A 53 -17.44 -0.86 3.77
CA TYR A 53 -16.31 -1.73 3.41
C TYR A 53 -15.82 -2.65 4.55
N GLY A 54 -16.72 -3.00 5.48
CA GLY A 54 -16.42 -3.87 6.63
C GLY A 54 -15.77 -3.15 7.81
N ASN A 55 -15.46 -1.86 7.64
CA ASN A 55 -14.71 -1.05 8.59
C ASN A 55 -15.48 0.20 9.05
N ASN A 56 -16.80 0.28 8.81
CA ASN A 56 -17.61 1.48 9.07
C ASN A 56 -17.05 2.75 8.40
N GLU A 57 -16.44 2.59 7.22
CA GLU A 57 -15.98 3.69 6.38
C GLU A 57 -17.17 4.57 5.95
N ARG A 58 -16.93 5.88 5.80
CA ARG A 58 -18.00 6.89 5.58
C ARG A 58 -18.17 7.33 4.14
N GLN A 59 -17.19 7.04 3.28
CA GLN A 59 -17.21 7.49 1.90
C GLN A 59 -18.08 6.62 1.00
N ILE A 60 -18.60 7.26 -0.04
CA ILE A 60 -19.06 6.58 -1.25
C ILE A 60 -17.92 6.69 -2.28
N TYR A 61 -17.37 5.56 -2.73
CA TYR A 61 -16.40 5.56 -3.81
C TYR A 61 -17.08 5.82 -5.16
N THR A 62 -16.46 6.69 -5.98
CA THR A 62 -17.00 7.15 -7.26
C THR A 62 -15.94 7.15 -8.38
N LYS A 63 -16.40 7.34 -9.61
CA LYS A 63 -15.54 7.62 -10.79
C LYS A 63 -15.20 9.10 -10.98
N THR A 64 -15.60 9.99 -10.07
CA THR A 64 -15.47 11.46 -10.23
C THR A 64 -14.60 12.13 -9.16
N ASN A 65 -14.01 11.32 -8.28
CA ASN A 65 -13.14 11.74 -7.19
C ASN A 65 -11.66 11.45 -7.49
N HIS A 66 -11.28 11.47 -8.76
CA HIS A 66 -9.89 11.42 -9.16
C HIS A 66 -9.65 12.28 -10.39
N GLU A 67 -8.41 12.70 -10.57
CA GLU A 67 -7.93 13.38 -11.77
C GLU A 67 -6.54 12.86 -12.16
N PHE A 68 -6.18 13.05 -13.43
CA PHE A 68 -4.84 12.79 -13.94
C PHE A 68 -4.17 14.10 -14.28
N LYS A 69 -3.08 14.41 -13.57
CA LYS A 69 -2.40 15.69 -13.73
C LYS A 69 -0.92 15.56 -13.45
N ASP A 70 -0.10 16.15 -14.31
CA ASP A 70 1.36 16.20 -14.16
C ASP A 70 1.98 14.82 -13.92
N GLY A 71 1.50 13.80 -14.64
CA GLY A 71 1.98 12.41 -14.51
C GLY A 71 1.49 11.66 -13.27
N ASN A 72 0.52 12.20 -12.52
CA ASN A 72 0.01 11.58 -11.31
C ASN A 72 -1.45 11.16 -11.47
N LEU A 73 -1.80 10.03 -10.87
CA LEU A 73 -3.15 9.78 -10.39
C LEU A 73 -3.34 10.56 -9.09
N ILE A 74 -4.39 11.38 -9.01
CA ILE A 74 -4.73 12.15 -7.82
C ILE A 74 -6.11 11.70 -7.35
N ILE A 75 -6.16 10.97 -6.24
CA ILE A 75 -7.43 10.59 -5.59
C ILE A 75 -7.80 11.69 -4.60
N GLU A 76 -9.02 12.21 -4.70
CA GLU A 76 -9.50 13.33 -3.90
C GLU A 76 -10.67 12.93 -2.99
N ALA A 77 -10.40 12.96 -1.68
CA ALA A 77 -11.41 12.88 -0.65
C ALA A 77 -12.17 14.21 -0.57
N ARG A 78 -13.50 14.17 -0.69
CA ARG A 78 -14.37 15.35 -0.61
C ARG A 78 -15.49 15.15 0.41
N LYS A 79 -16.00 16.26 0.94
CA LYS A 79 -17.29 16.33 1.63
C LYS A 79 -18.24 17.22 0.84
N GLU A 80 -19.35 16.65 0.41
CA GLU A 80 -20.38 17.32 -0.40
C GLU A 80 -21.70 17.29 0.38
N GLY A 81 -21.98 18.39 1.07
CA GLY A 81 -23.06 18.44 2.06
C GLY A 81 -22.80 17.45 3.20
N ASN A 82 -23.64 16.43 3.34
CA ASN A 82 -23.52 15.39 4.38
C ASN A 82 -22.88 14.09 3.87
N LYS A 83 -22.36 14.07 2.63
CA LYS A 83 -21.77 12.87 2.03
C LYS A 83 -20.27 13.02 1.88
N TYR A 84 -19.53 11.96 2.20
CA TYR A 84 -18.13 11.85 1.86
C TYR A 84 -17.98 11.08 0.56
N THR A 85 -17.06 11.50 -0.31
CA THR A 85 -16.78 10.83 -1.58
C THR A 85 -15.28 10.69 -1.82
N SER A 86 -14.89 9.61 -2.49
CA SER A 86 -13.48 9.32 -2.79
C SER A 86 -13.37 8.34 -3.97
N THR A 87 -12.18 7.83 -4.28
CA THR A 87 -11.97 6.79 -5.30
C THR A 87 -11.24 5.57 -4.71
N LYS A 88 -11.67 4.38 -5.16
CA LYS A 88 -11.02 3.09 -4.97
C LYS A 88 -10.92 2.38 -6.31
N ILE A 89 -9.72 1.95 -6.67
CA ILE A 89 -9.46 1.19 -7.89
C ILE A 89 -8.70 -0.09 -7.60
N THR A 90 -8.98 -1.13 -8.36
CA THR A 90 -8.35 -2.46 -8.20
C THR A 90 -7.87 -3.00 -9.54
N THR A 91 -6.85 -3.86 -9.55
CA THR A 91 -6.45 -4.59 -10.76
C THR A 91 -7.04 -6.00 -10.85
N LYS A 92 -8.03 -6.32 -10.01
CA LYS A 92 -8.67 -7.64 -9.91
C LYS A 92 -9.11 -8.17 -11.28
N GLY A 93 -8.72 -9.40 -11.63
CA GLY A 93 -9.05 -10.02 -12.91
C GLY A 93 -8.43 -9.37 -14.15
N LYS A 94 -7.52 -8.40 -13.97
CA LYS A 94 -6.85 -7.65 -15.05
C LYS A 94 -5.34 -7.75 -14.98
N LYS A 95 -4.75 -7.37 -13.84
CA LYS A 95 -3.31 -7.50 -13.55
C LYS A 95 -3.14 -8.10 -12.16
N GLU A 96 -2.48 -9.26 -12.14
CA GLU A 96 -2.26 -10.03 -10.93
C GLU A 96 -0.81 -10.53 -10.96
N PHE A 97 -0.16 -10.52 -9.81
CA PHE A 97 1.27 -10.79 -9.69
C PHE A 97 1.51 -11.81 -8.60
N LYS A 98 2.51 -12.66 -8.80
CA LYS A 98 3.01 -13.59 -7.78
C LYS A 98 4.50 -13.35 -7.63
N TYR A 99 4.91 -12.97 -6.43
CA TYR A 99 6.30 -12.61 -6.10
C TYR A 99 6.80 -11.37 -6.84
N GLY A 100 8.06 -11.03 -6.56
CA GLY A 100 8.76 -9.90 -7.15
C GLY A 100 8.78 -8.68 -6.23
N ARG A 101 9.27 -7.57 -6.76
CA ARG A 101 9.17 -6.26 -6.11
C ARG A 101 7.95 -5.52 -6.62
N ILE A 102 7.12 -5.05 -5.71
CA ILE A 102 5.92 -4.27 -6.03
C ILE A 102 6.05 -2.95 -5.28
N GLU A 103 6.00 -1.83 -5.99
CA GLU A 103 6.18 -0.51 -5.41
C GLU A 103 5.24 0.54 -5.99
N ALA A 104 4.92 1.54 -5.18
CA ALA A 104 4.28 2.77 -5.61
C ALA A 104 5.04 3.97 -5.06
N ARG A 105 5.16 5.02 -5.88
CA ARG A 105 5.65 6.32 -5.41
C ARG A 105 4.46 7.24 -5.19
N ALA A 106 4.27 7.69 -3.95
CA ALA A 106 3.07 8.41 -3.58
C ALA A 106 3.33 9.53 -2.55
N LYS A 107 2.47 10.55 -2.57
CA LYS A 107 2.40 11.63 -1.58
C LYS A 107 1.08 11.57 -0.86
N LEU A 108 1.15 11.52 0.47
CA LEU A 108 0.00 11.30 1.35
C LEU A 108 -0.87 12.56 1.51
N PRO A 109 -2.20 12.41 1.63
CA PRO A 109 -3.06 13.43 2.23
C PRO A 109 -2.81 13.53 3.74
N VAL A 110 -3.22 14.64 4.35
CA VAL A 110 -3.10 14.87 5.80
C VAL A 110 -4.44 15.26 6.42
N GLY A 111 -4.67 14.85 7.67
CA GLY A 111 -5.87 15.22 8.42
C GLY A 111 -6.56 14.03 9.10
N HIS A 112 -7.11 14.27 10.28
CA HIS A 112 -7.78 13.24 11.08
C HIS A 112 -8.94 12.61 10.31
N GLY A 113 -8.94 11.28 10.23
CA GLY A 113 -9.99 10.50 9.59
C GLY A 113 -9.68 10.13 8.14
N LEU A 114 -8.54 10.54 7.59
CA LEU A 114 -8.12 10.12 6.25
C LEU A 114 -7.28 8.86 6.31
N TRP A 115 -7.54 7.95 5.39
CA TRP A 115 -6.89 6.65 5.33
C TRP A 115 -6.54 6.26 3.87
N PRO A 116 -5.44 6.81 3.32
CA PRO A 116 -4.86 6.35 2.05
C PRO A 116 -4.26 4.95 2.19
N ALA A 117 -4.44 4.13 1.16
CA ALA A 117 -3.91 2.78 1.11
C ALA A 117 -3.37 2.40 -0.27
N PHE A 118 -2.23 1.71 -0.30
CA PHE A 118 -1.72 0.93 -1.43
C PHE A 118 -1.43 -0.49 -0.93
N TRP A 119 -2.19 -1.44 -1.43
CA TRP A 119 -2.30 -2.77 -0.83
C TRP A 119 -2.71 -3.79 -1.88
N MET A 120 -2.76 -5.06 -1.47
CA MET A 120 -3.04 -6.17 -2.35
C MET A 120 -3.95 -7.21 -1.68
N LEU A 121 -4.80 -7.84 -2.49
CA LEU A 121 -5.63 -8.99 -2.06
C LEU A 121 -5.37 -10.19 -2.95
N GLY A 122 -5.52 -11.39 -2.39
CA GLY A 122 -5.40 -12.63 -3.12
C GLY A 122 -6.42 -12.72 -4.27
N ALA A 123 -5.96 -13.13 -5.45
CA ALA A 123 -6.82 -13.24 -6.64
C ALA A 123 -7.99 -14.22 -6.48
N ASN A 124 -7.85 -15.21 -5.60
CA ASN A 124 -8.86 -16.22 -5.31
C ASN A 124 -9.92 -15.77 -4.27
N ILE A 125 -10.03 -14.47 -3.98
CA ILE A 125 -10.98 -13.94 -2.99
C ILE A 125 -12.42 -14.39 -3.22
N ASP A 126 -12.82 -14.61 -4.48
CA ASP A 126 -14.18 -15.03 -4.80
C ASP A 126 -14.44 -16.50 -4.42
N GLU A 127 -13.40 -17.32 -4.33
CA GLU A 127 -13.43 -18.75 -4.00
C GLU A 127 -13.33 -18.99 -2.49
N VAL A 128 -12.34 -18.37 -1.83
CA VAL A 128 -12.02 -18.68 -0.42
C VAL A 128 -12.43 -17.60 0.57
N LYS A 129 -12.76 -16.40 0.08
CA LYS A 129 -13.10 -15.19 0.85
C LYS A 129 -11.95 -14.67 1.72
N TRP A 130 -12.08 -13.44 2.18
CA TRP A 130 -11.23 -12.88 3.23
C TRP A 130 -11.62 -13.52 4.58
N PRO A 131 -10.66 -13.84 5.48
CA PRO A 131 -9.22 -13.56 5.41
C PRO A 131 -8.38 -14.65 4.73
N LYS A 132 -8.97 -15.78 4.35
CA LYS A 132 -8.24 -16.92 3.74
C LYS A 132 -7.51 -16.56 2.45
N THR A 133 -8.04 -15.61 1.70
CA THR A 133 -7.41 -15.14 0.47
C THR A 133 -6.07 -14.45 0.72
N GLY A 134 -5.82 -13.94 1.93
CA GLY A 134 -4.63 -13.17 2.26
C GLY A 134 -4.68 -11.73 1.76
N GLU A 135 -4.03 -10.84 2.50
CA GLU A 135 -3.95 -9.40 2.24
C GLU A 135 -2.54 -8.91 2.56
N ILE A 136 -2.00 -8.02 1.72
CA ILE A 136 -0.67 -7.41 1.87
C ILE A 136 -0.83 -5.89 1.81
N ASP A 137 -0.66 -5.23 2.95
CA ASP A 137 -0.79 -3.78 3.07
C ASP A 137 0.58 -3.13 3.00
N ILE A 138 0.92 -2.64 1.80
CA ILE A 138 2.25 -2.11 1.47
C ILE A 138 2.42 -0.69 2.02
N LEU A 139 1.36 0.11 1.90
CA LEU A 139 1.22 1.42 2.51
C LEU A 139 -0.17 1.51 3.13
N GLU A 140 -0.18 1.71 4.43
CA GLU A 140 -1.32 2.17 5.21
C GLU A 140 -0.87 3.39 6.01
N TYR A 141 -1.61 4.49 5.89
CA TYR A 141 -1.42 5.68 6.71
C TYR A 141 -2.78 6.14 7.22
N ILE A 142 -2.85 6.61 8.48
CA ILE A 142 -4.05 7.18 9.05
C ILE A 142 -3.73 8.58 9.56
N GLY A 143 -4.45 9.59 9.07
CA GLY A 143 -4.13 10.98 9.40
C GLY A 143 -4.43 11.38 10.87
N ARG A 144 -5.01 10.48 11.66
CA ARG A 144 -5.13 10.62 13.12
C ARG A 144 -3.85 10.25 13.89
N ASP A 145 -2.90 9.61 13.21
CA ASP A 145 -1.61 9.20 13.77
C ASP A 145 -0.47 9.64 12.85
N PRO A 146 -0.18 10.96 12.81
CA PRO A 146 0.84 11.50 11.92
C PRO A 146 2.23 10.93 12.24
N HIS A 147 3.11 11.01 11.24
CA HIS A 147 4.50 10.54 11.28
C HIS A 147 4.64 9.03 11.48
N MET A 148 3.60 8.27 11.11
CA MET A 148 3.54 6.82 11.28
C MET A 148 3.05 6.16 9.99
N VAL A 149 3.71 5.08 9.62
CA VAL A 149 3.29 4.21 8.53
C VAL A 149 3.07 2.81 9.06
N TYR A 150 2.09 2.13 8.46
CA TYR A 150 1.73 0.77 8.81
C TYR A 150 2.01 -0.14 7.63
N THR A 151 2.64 -1.27 7.91
CA THR A 151 2.84 -2.37 6.97
C THR A 151 2.27 -3.62 7.60
N THR A 152 1.30 -4.23 6.94
CA THR A 152 0.41 -5.20 7.57
C THR A 152 0.13 -6.38 6.65
N LEU A 153 -0.11 -7.53 7.26
CA LEU A 153 -0.55 -8.74 6.58
C LEU A 153 -1.75 -9.33 7.32
N HIS A 154 -2.77 -9.70 6.56
CA HIS A 154 -3.91 -10.46 7.07
C HIS A 154 -3.91 -11.87 6.49
N THR A 155 -4.08 -12.86 7.37
CA THR A 155 -4.18 -14.28 7.03
C THR A 155 -5.31 -14.93 7.83
N GLN A 156 -5.65 -16.18 7.55
CA GLN A 156 -6.65 -16.89 8.35
C GLN A 156 -6.23 -17.00 9.82
N ASP A 157 -4.94 -17.19 10.10
CA ASP A 157 -4.39 -17.29 11.45
C ASP A 157 -4.34 -15.94 12.20
N SER A 158 -4.16 -14.81 11.48
CA SER A 158 -4.19 -13.48 12.10
C SER A 158 -4.72 -12.41 11.14
N HIS A 159 -5.86 -11.80 11.47
CA HIS A 159 -6.55 -10.81 10.65
C HIS A 159 -7.36 -9.82 11.52
N GLY A 160 -7.84 -8.71 10.94
CA GLY A 160 -8.42 -7.60 11.70
C GLY A 160 -7.36 -6.92 12.56
N ASN A 161 -7.39 -7.13 13.88
CA ASN A 161 -6.32 -6.71 14.78
C ASN A 161 -5.13 -7.70 14.72
N THR A 162 -4.57 -7.86 13.52
CA THR A 162 -3.52 -8.84 13.21
C THR A 162 -2.24 -8.56 13.99
N ILE A 163 -1.55 -9.62 14.40
CA ILE A 163 -0.21 -9.50 15.00
C ILE A 163 0.88 -9.33 13.94
N ASN A 164 0.55 -9.61 12.67
CA ASN A 164 1.48 -9.55 11.54
C ASN A 164 1.57 -8.12 10.99
N THR A 165 1.82 -7.16 11.86
CA THR A 165 1.85 -5.72 11.53
C THR A 165 3.06 -5.04 12.14
N LYS A 166 3.50 -3.96 11.50
CA LYS A 166 4.50 -3.05 12.04
C LYS A 166 4.04 -1.60 11.85
N ARG A 167 3.91 -0.89 12.96
CA ARG A 167 3.83 0.58 13.01
C ARG A 167 5.25 1.14 13.08
N THR A 168 5.62 1.95 12.09
CA THR A 168 6.97 2.51 11.95
C THR A 168 6.93 4.04 12.05
N PRO A 169 7.62 4.66 13.02
CA PRO A 169 7.81 6.10 13.05
C PRO A 169 8.63 6.57 11.85
N PHE A 170 8.12 7.57 11.14
CA PHE A 170 8.76 8.20 10.00
C PHE A 170 8.43 9.70 10.00
N PRO A 171 9.26 10.55 10.65
CA PRO A 171 8.96 11.96 10.92
C PRO A 171 8.60 12.84 9.72
N THR A 172 9.08 12.48 8.52
CA THR A 172 8.89 13.29 7.31
C THR A 172 7.94 12.65 6.31
N ILE A 173 7.11 11.66 6.70
CA ILE A 173 6.35 10.86 5.73
C ILE A 173 5.30 11.67 4.95
N GLU A 174 4.81 12.77 5.55
CA GLU A 174 3.90 13.70 4.90
C GLU A 174 4.62 14.69 3.96
N GLU A 175 5.95 14.74 4.01
CA GLU A 175 6.77 15.69 3.26
C GLU A 175 7.09 15.18 1.85
N GLY A 176 6.16 15.43 0.93
CA GLY A 176 6.39 15.13 -0.48
C GLY A 176 6.14 13.65 -0.80
N TYR A 177 6.94 13.10 -1.73
CA TYR A 177 6.73 11.75 -2.24
C TYR A 177 7.71 10.78 -1.62
N HIS A 178 7.20 9.61 -1.25
CA HIS A 178 7.97 8.47 -0.79
C HIS A 178 7.68 7.24 -1.66
N VAL A 179 8.60 6.29 -1.66
CA VAL A 179 8.41 4.99 -2.33
C VAL A 179 8.01 3.94 -1.30
N TYR A 180 6.85 3.33 -1.48
CA TYR A 180 6.36 2.25 -0.63
C TYR A 180 6.44 0.95 -1.40
N ALA A 181 7.10 -0.05 -0.84
CA ALA A 181 7.41 -1.25 -1.60
C ALA A 181 7.43 -2.52 -0.77
N ILE A 182 7.26 -3.64 -1.45
CA ILE A 182 7.60 -4.96 -0.93
C ILE A 182 8.62 -5.66 -1.82
N GLU A 183 9.46 -6.50 -1.22
CA GLU A 183 10.10 -7.64 -1.89
C GLU A 183 9.42 -8.91 -1.41
N TRP A 184 8.67 -9.54 -2.32
CA TRP A 184 7.85 -10.71 -2.04
C TRP A 184 8.44 -11.93 -2.73
N THR A 185 8.73 -12.95 -1.94
CA THR A 185 9.26 -14.23 -2.40
C THR A 185 8.41 -15.37 -1.84
N LYS A 186 8.72 -16.61 -2.23
CA LYS A 186 8.10 -17.80 -1.63
C LYS A 186 8.35 -17.94 -0.12
N ASP A 187 9.43 -17.32 0.37
CA ASP A 187 9.92 -17.54 1.73
C ASP A 187 9.58 -16.40 2.69
N LYS A 188 9.49 -15.16 2.17
CA LYS A 188 9.27 -13.96 2.99
C LYS A 188 8.70 -12.80 2.18
N ILE A 189 8.11 -11.84 2.90
CA ILE A 189 7.74 -10.51 2.40
C ILE A 189 8.50 -9.49 3.23
N ASP A 190 9.36 -8.72 2.57
CA ASP A 190 10.08 -7.58 3.15
C ASP A 190 9.40 -6.29 2.71
N PHE A 191 9.12 -5.38 3.64
CA PHE A 191 8.48 -4.09 3.37
C PHE A 191 9.49 -2.95 3.49
N PHE A 192 9.38 -1.99 2.58
CA PHE A 192 10.27 -0.85 2.48
C PHE A 192 9.50 0.45 2.38
N VAL A 193 10.04 1.46 3.06
CA VAL A 193 9.70 2.87 2.84
C VAL A 193 10.98 3.57 2.40
N ASP A 194 10.92 4.17 1.22
CA ASP A 194 12.06 4.56 0.39
C ASP A 194 13.03 3.38 0.20
N GLN A 195 14.22 3.49 0.79
CA GLN A 195 15.25 2.44 0.75
C GLN A 195 15.36 1.66 2.07
N THR A 196 14.55 2.01 3.07
CA THR A 196 14.65 1.47 4.42
C THR A 196 13.75 0.24 4.56
N LEU A 197 14.32 -0.91 4.92
CA LEU A 197 13.56 -2.08 5.35
C LEU A 197 12.88 -1.78 6.70
N VAL A 198 11.55 -1.80 6.73
CA VAL A 198 10.77 -1.45 7.93
C VAL A 198 10.14 -2.67 8.60
N TYR A 199 9.85 -3.73 7.84
CA TYR A 199 9.23 -4.95 8.35
C TYR A 199 9.57 -6.17 7.48
N THR A 200 9.72 -7.34 8.11
CA THR A 200 9.88 -8.63 7.42
C THR A 200 8.90 -9.61 8.02
N PHE A 201 8.07 -10.22 7.17
CA PHE A 201 7.24 -11.35 7.53
C PHE A 201 7.80 -12.65 6.94
N ASN A 202 8.21 -13.56 7.82
CA ASN A 202 8.77 -14.87 7.47
C ASN A 202 8.38 -15.89 8.55
N PRO A 203 7.14 -16.41 8.55
CA PRO A 203 6.70 -17.37 9.53
C PRO A 203 7.45 -18.69 9.35
N LYS A 204 7.74 -19.36 10.47
CA LYS A 204 8.44 -20.66 10.49
C LYS A 204 7.59 -21.75 9.83
N VAL A 205 6.29 -21.74 10.11
CA VAL A 205 5.30 -22.61 9.48
C VAL A 205 4.71 -21.84 8.31
N LYS A 206 4.67 -22.48 7.13
CA LYS A 206 4.03 -21.94 5.93
C LYS A 206 3.00 -22.95 5.44
N ASN A 207 1.75 -22.70 5.82
CA ASN A 207 0.58 -23.44 5.36
C ASN A 207 -0.49 -22.43 4.88
N GLU A 208 -1.65 -22.90 4.46
CA GLU A 208 -2.72 -22.04 3.93
C GLU A 208 -3.19 -20.96 4.92
N ASP A 209 -3.10 -21.22 6.23
CA ASP A 209 -3.58 -20.28 7.25
C ASP A 209 -2.55 -19.20 7.63
N THR A 210 -1.25 -19.52 7.53
CA THR A 210 -0.13 -18.67 7.96
C THR A 210 0.62 -18.02 6.79
N TRP A 211 0.52 -18.61 5.59
CA TRP A 211 1.20 -18.16 4.38
C TRP A 211 0.30 -18.29 3.14
N PRO A 212 -0.81 -17.55 3.04
CA PRO A 212 -1.63 -17.50 1.84
C PRO A 212 -0.96 -16.73 0.68
N PHE A 213 0.35 -16.47 0.73
CA PHE A 213 1.07 -15.60 -0.20
C PHE A 213 1.85 -16.38 -1.28
N ASP A 214 1.47 -17.63 -1.58
CA ASP A 214 2.05 -18.45 -2.66
C ASP A 214 1.11 -18.55 -3.89
N LYS A 215 0.46 -17.45 -4.25
CA LYS A 215 -0.51 -17.35 -5.35
C LYS A 215 -0.53 -15.92 -5.94
N PRO A 216 -1.24 -15.68 -7.05
CA PRO A 216 -1.41 -14.32 -7.58
C PRO A 216 -2.20 -13.41 -6.62
N PHE A 217 -1.79 -12.14 -6.56
CA PHE A 217 -2.44 -11.04 -5.85
C PHE A 217 -2.69 -9.88 -6.81
N TYR A 218 -3.80 -9.17 -6.63
CA TYR A 218 -4.10 -7.94 -7.38
C TYR A 218 -3.87 -6.71 -6.50
N ILE A 219 -3.60 -5.57 -7.14
CA ILE A 219 -3.28 -4.29 -6.50
C ILE A 219 -4.55 -3.48 -6.26
N ILE A 220 -4.56 -2.71 -5.17
CA ILE A 220 -5.62 -1.80 -4.78
C ILE A 220 -5.01 -0.45 -4.39
N LEU A 221 -5.65 0.62 -4.86
CA LEU A 221 -5.39 2.00 -4.43
C LEU A 221 -6.70 2.63 -3.97
N ASN A 222 -6.72 3.23 -2.78
CA ASN A 222 -7.85 4.02 -2.32
C ASN A 222 -7.45 5.11 -1.32
N LEU A 223 -8.43 5.98 -1.05
CA LEU A 223 -8.40 6.93 0.06
C LEU A 223 -9.73 6.81 0.82
N ALA A 224 -9.74 6.03 1.90
CA ALA A 224 -10.90 5.92 2.78
C ALA A 224 -11.05 7.16 3.67
N ILE A 225 -12.28 7.41 4.14
CA ILE A 225 -12.63 8.50 5.05
C ILE A 225 -13.40 7.91 6.24
N GLY A 226 -12.90 8.15 7.44
CA GLY A 226 -13.42 7.64 8.70
C GLY A 226 -13.03 6.18 8.95
N GLY A 227 -14.00 5.39 9.41
CA GLY A 227 -13.82 3.97 9.69
C GLY A 227 -13.18 3.67 11.05
N ASN A 228 -13.23 2.40 11.45
CA ASN A 228 -12.73 1.93 12.73
C ASN A 228 -11.21 2.16 12.88
N PHE A 229 -10.46 2.07 11.77
CA PHE A 229 -9.01 2.24 11.73
C PHE A 229 -8.55 3.65 11.38
N GLY A 230 -9.11 4.28 10.34
CA GLY A 230 -8.85 5.69 10.01
C GLY A 230 -9.27 6.66 11.12
N GLY A 231 -10.26 6.26 11.93
CA GLY A 231 -10.83 7.01 13.04
C GLY A 231 -12.32 7.27 12.80
N PRO A 232 -13.24 6.96 13.74
CA PRO A 232 -14.65 7.26 13.53
C PRO A 232 -14.91 8.77 13.46
N GLU A 233 -14.05 9.58 14.07
CA GLU A 233 -14.06 11.04 13.94
C GLU A 233 -13.33 11.46 12.65
N VAL A 234 -13.86 12.47 11.98
CA VAL A 234 -13.27 13.07 10.76
C VAL A 234 -13.26 14.57 10.97
N ASP A 235 -12.09 15.20 10.75
CA ASP A 235 -12.02 16.67 10.73
C ASP A 235 -12.42 17.19 9.35
N ASP A 236 -13.65 17.69 9.25
CA ASP A 236 -14.18 18.19 7.99
C ASP A 236 -13.44 19.41 7.43
N ASN A 237 -12.73 20.16 8.29
CA ASN A 237 -12.03 21.37 7.86
C ASN A 237 -10.79 21.07 7.03
N VAL A 238 -10.30 19.82 7.05
CA VAL A 238 -9.15 19.43 6.23
C VAL A 238 -9.54 19.16 4.77
N LEU A 239 -10.81 18.89 4.50
CA LEU A 239 -11.30 18.49 3.17
C LEU A 239 -11.49 19.71 2.24
N PRO A 240 -11.22 19.56 0.92
CA PRO A 240 -10.79 18.33 0.25
C PRO A 240 -9.31 17.98 0.47
N GLN A 241 -8.99 16.69 0.45
CA GLN A 241 -7.61 16.18 0.56
C GLN A 241 -7.25 15.25 -0.58
N LYS A 242 -5.97 15.26 -0.96
CA LYS A 242 -5.48 14.59 -2.16
C LYS A 242 -4.40 13.57 -1.83
N PHE A 243 -4.60 12.34 -2.30
CA PHE A 243 -3.60 11.28 -2.35
C PHE A 243 -3.03 11.21 -3.75
N TYR A 244 -1.74 11.51 -3.90
CA TYR A 244 -1.06 11.55 -5.19
C TYR A 244 -0.27 10.26 -5.38
N VAL A 245 -0.42 9.61 -6.53
CA VAL A 245 0.33 8.43 -6.93
C VAL A 245 0.99 8.72 -8.26
N ASP A 246 2.32 8.76 -8.25
CA ASP A 246 3.16 9.04 -9.42
C ASP A 246 3.26 7.80 -10.31
N TYR A 247 3.53 6.64 -9.70
CA TYR A 247 3.55 5.38 -10.43
C TYR A 247 3.22 4.19 -9.53
N VAL A 248 2.87 3.08 -10.18
CA VAL A 248 2.94 1.72 -9.62
C VAL A 248 3.82 0.88 -10.53
N ARG A 249 4.77 0.14 -9.97
CA ARG A 249 5.71 -0.71 -10.72
C ARG A 249 5.85 -2.09 -10.10
N VAL A 250 6.01 -3.08 -10.97
CA VAL A 250 6.24 -4.48 -10.60
C VAL A 250 7.48 -5.00 -11.32
N TYR A 251 8.35 -5.65 -10.56
CA TYR A 251 9.60 -6.21 -11.03
C TYR A 251 9.76 -7.69 -10.63
N GLU A 252 10.49 -8.44 -11.45
CA GLU A 252 10.93 -9.82 -11.18
C GLU A 252 12.46 -9.95 -11.12
#